data_AF-A0A955XEQ9-F1
#
_entry.id   AF-A0A955XEQ9-F1
#
_cell.length_a   1.000
_cell.length_b   1.000
_cell.length_c   1.000
_cell.angle_alpha   90.00
_cell.angle_beta   90.00
_cell.angle_gamma   90.00
#
_symmetry.space_group_name_H-M   'P 1'
#
loop_
_entity.id
_entity.type
_entity.pdbx_description
1 polymer ?
#
loop_
_entity_poly.entity_id
_entity_poly.type
_entity_poly.pdbx_seq_one_letter_code
_entity_poly.pdbx_strand_id
1 'polypeptide(L)'
;MRRRAKILSIIAAATAVAGLGAGVILGRAPQATPEIAAPIAAEAAIPAAPGPHYSPFVVQMSHPELPFHQISFKDVGMSVAPKERAFMYETIAQSLAVALAEHPQQPMSSEVLFSSEAADPNSHLACGSAHIYVDLWQPSAERYGYSLWSGCGEDDQFRWQEVDGSVEPLANDIAEALRRAVQSNCFTRHC
;
A
#
# COMPACT_ATOMS: atom_id res chain seq x y z
N MET A 1 -44.35 16.64 -18.75
CA MET A 1 -44.64 17.58 -19.86
C MET A 1 -43.52 18.61 -19.95
N ARG A 2 -42.94 18.81 -21.16
CA ARG A 2 -42.01 19.89 -21.60
C ARG A 2 -40.59 19.86 -21.00
N ARG A 3 -39.50 20.18 -21.70
CA ARG A 3 -39.03 20.10 -23.11
C ARG A 3 -37.59 20.68 -23.10
N ARG A 4 -36.63 19.97 -23.72
CA ARG A 4 -35.42 20.48 -24.45
C ARG A 4 -34.33 21.17 -23.58
N ALA A 5 -33.04 21.14 -23.89
CA ALA A 5 -32.39 21.09 -25.20
C ALA A 5 -31.00 20.41 -25.16
N LYS A 6 -30.69 19.71 -26.27
CA LYS A 6 -29.35 19.33 -26.71
C LYS A 6 -28.64 20.56 -27.27
N ILE A 7 -27.35 20.73 -27.01
CA ILE A 7 -26.45 21.56 -27.82
C ILE A 7 -25.23 20.72 -28.20
N LEU A 8 -25.06 20.57 -29.52
CA LEU A 8 -23.89 20.04 -30.22
C LEU A 8 -22.85 21.17 -30.41
N SER A 9 -21.57 20.79 -30.46
CA SER A 9 -20.46 21.39 -31.27
C SER A 9 -19.29 20.42 -31.09
N ILE A 10 -18.81 19.60 -32.05
CA ILE A 10 -18.23 19.77 -33.40
C ILE A 10 -17.06 20.77 -33.47
N ILE A 11 -15.94 20.27 -34.02
CA ILE A 11 -14.83 20.88 -34.81
C ILE A 11 -13.48 20.48 -34.17
N ALA A 12 -12.81 19.42 -34.63
CA ALA A 12 -11.96 19.26 -35.83
C ALA A 12 -10.54 19.87 -35.68
N ALA A 13 -9.50 19.06 -35.90
CA ALA A 13 -8.48 19.29 -36.93
C ALA A 13 -7.37 18.22 -36.87
N ALA A 14 -7.12 17.61 -38.03
CA ALA A 14 -6.01 16.72 -38.29
C ALA A 14 -4.70 17.50 -38.50
N THR A 15 -3.56 16.89 -38.20
CA THR A 15 -2.36 17.09 -39.04
C THR A 15 -1.43 15.89 -38.93
N ALA A 16 -1.35 15.13 -40.02
CA ALA A 16 -0.30 14.17 -40.29
C ALA A 16 0.88 14.91 -40.94
N VAL A 17 2.11 14.59 -40.54
CA VAL A 17 3.30 14.94 -41.32
C VAL A 17 4.13 13.66 -41.48
N ALA A 18 4.07 13.12 -42.69
CA ALA A 18 5.00 12.11 -43.20
C ALA A 18 6.28 12.81 -43.66
N GLY A 19 7.43 12.32 -43.21
CA GLY A 19 8.75 12.74 -43.67
C GLY A 19 9.52 11.54 -44.21
N LEU A 20 9.43 11.31 -45.52
CA LEU A 20 10.30 10.42 -46.28
C LEU A 20 11.60 11.16 -46.60
N GLY A 21 12.72 10.69 -46.02
CA GLY A 21 14.07 11.13 -46.36
C GLY A 21 14.89 9.96 -46.87
N ALA A 22 14.95 9.83 -48.20
CA ALA A 22 15.88 8.92 -48.88
C ALA A 22 17.26 9.60 -48.99
N GLY A 23 18.27 9.00 -48.36
CA GLY A 23 19.67 9.41 -48.48
C GLY A 23 20.55 8.18 -48.70
N VAL A 24 20.88 7.91 -49.95
CA VAL A 24 21.89 6.92 -50.35
C VAL A 24 23.26 7.59 -50.24
N ILE A 25 24.13 7.09 -49.37
CA ILE A 25 25.57 7.35 -49.42
C ILE A 25 26.30 6.01 -49.49
N LEU A 26 26.92 5.77 -50.66
CA LEU A 26 27.92 4.75 -50.91
C LEU A 26 29.15 5.03 -50.02
N GLY A 27 29.48 4.09 -49.14
CA GLY A 27 30.65 4.24 -48.27
C GLY A 27 31.12 2.93 -47.66
N ARG A 28 32.09 2.30 -48.32
CA ARG A 28 33.21 1.54 -47.73
C ARG A 28 32.85 0.27 -46.94
N ALA A 29 33.12 -0.88 -47.57
CA ALA A 29 33.18 -2.18 -46.88
C ALA A 29 34.18 -2.14 -45.71
N PRO A 30 33.75 -2.38 -44.46
CA PRO A 30 34.65 -2.72 -43.37
C PRO A 30 34.98 -4.21 -43.42
N GLN A 31 36.25 -4.50 -43.20
CA GLN A 31 36.83 -5.84 -43.18
C GLN A 31 36.15 -6.72 -42.12
N ALA A 32 35.99 -8.01 -42.44
CA ALA A 32 35.55 -9.03 -41.50
C ALA A 32 36.60 -9.19 -40.39
N THR A 33 36.37 -8.53 -39.26
CA THR A 33 37.06 -8.79 -38.00
C THR A 33 36.51 -10.11 -37.44
N PRO A 34 37.34 -11.05 -36.99
CA PRO A 34 36.85 -12.26 -36.34
C PRO A 34 36.06 -11.88 -35.08
N GLU A 35 34.79 -12.27 -35.08
CA GLU A 35 33.86 -12.18 -33.96
C GLU A 35 34.40 -13.04 -32.81
N ILE A 36 35.13 -12.40 -31.89
CA ILE A 36 35.41 -12.98 -30.58
C ILE A 36 34.07 -12.95 -29.85
N ALA A 37 33.38 -14.09 -29.85
CA ALA A 37 32.21 -14.31 -29.02
C ALA A 37 32.58 -14.02 -27.57
N ALA A 38 32.17 -12.86 -27.07
CA ALA A 38 32.23 -12.56 -25.66
C ALA A 38 31.35 -13.60 -24.94
N PRO A 39 31.84 -14.26 -23.88
CA PRO A 39 30.97 -15.08 -23.06
C PRO A 39 29.84 -14.18 -22.56
N ILE A 40 28.60 -14.54 -22.92
CA ILE A 40 27.41 -13.97 -22.29
C ILE A 40 27.55 -14.34 -20.82
N ALA A 41 28.02 -13.38 -20.02
CA ALA A 41 27.97 -13.48 -18.59
C ALA A 41 26.49 -13.67 -18.27
N ALA A 42 26.12 -14.88 -17.85
CA ALA A 42 24.84 -15.12 -17.23
C ALA A 42 24.79 -14.16 -16.05
N GLU A 43 24.06 -13.06 -16.21
CA GLU A 43 23.75 -12.15 -15.14
C GLU A 43 23.06 -13.01 -14.09
N ALA A 44 23.80 -13.31 -13.02
CA ALA A 44 23.29 -14.09 -11.92
C ALA A 44 22.07 -13.33 -11.41
N ALA A 45 20.88 -13.86 -11.70
CA ALA A 45 19.63 -13.27 -11.28
C ALA A 45 19.71 -13.12 -9.76
N ILE A 46 19.83 -11.87 -9.29
CA ILE A 46 19.73 -11.55 -7.88
C ILE A 46 18.36 -12.08 -7.46
N PRO A 47 18.26 -13.00 -6.49
CA PRO A 47 16.97 -13.50 -6.04
C PRO A 47 16.12 -12.29 -5.65
N ALA A 48 14.95 -12.16 -6.27
CA ALA A 48 14.02 -11.09 -5.94
C ALA A 48 13.81 -11.11 -4.42
N ALA A 49 13.95 -9.95 -3.78
CA ALA A 49 13.64 -9.83 -2.36
C ALA A 49 12.23 -10.39 -2.12
N PRO A 50 12.01 -11.17 -1.05
CA PRO A 50 10.69 -11.71 -0.76
C PRO A 50 9.70 -10.54 -0.71
N GLY A 51 8.61 -10.66 -1.48
CA GLY A 51 7.56 -9.66 -1.53
C GLY A 51 6.89 -9.45 -0.17
N PRO A 52 6.06 -8.40 -0.03
CA PRO A 52 5.34 -8.15 1.21
C PRO A 52 4.41 -9.30 1.57
N HIS A 53 4.14 -9.45 2.87
CA HIS A 53 3.20 -10.43 3.36
C HIS A 53 1.97 -9.73 3.93
N TYR A 54 0.79 -10.29 3.69
CA TYR A 54 -0.47 -9.69 4.14
C TYR A 54 -1.07 -10.53 5.26
N SER A 55 -1.54 -9.84 6.30
CA SER A 55 -2.23 -10.48 7.42
C SER A 55 -3.60 -11.00 6.97
N PRO A 56 -3.98 -12.25 7.33
CA PRO A 56 -5.36 -12.70 7.16
C PRO A 56 -6.30 -12.15 8.23
N PHE A 57 -5.79 -11.47 9.27
CA PHE A 57 -6.59 -10.85 10.32
C PHE A 57 -6.85 -9.38 9.99
N VAL A 58 -8.12 -9.01 9.92
CA VAL A 58 -8.58 -7.63 9.70
C VAL A 58 -9.35 -7.14 10.91
N VAL A 59 -9.29 -5.83 11.19
CA VAL A 59 -10.14 -5.19 12.20
C VAL A 59 -11.32 -4.54 11.49
N GLN A 60 -12.52 -5.07 11.74
CA GLN A 60 -13.77 -4.53 11.24
C GLN A 60 -14.30 -3.49 12.23
N MET A 61 -14.54 -2.27 11.75
CA MET A 61 -15.11 -1.19 12.53
C MET A 61 -16.63 -1.18 12.38
N SER A 62 -17.35 -1.00 13.49
CA SER A 62 -18.82 -0.98 13.52
C SER A 62 -19.40 0.36 13.98
N HIS A 63 -18.54 1.35 14.23
CA HIS A 63 -18.98 2.68 14.65
C HIS A 63 -19.47 3.50 13.44
N PRO A 64 -20.75 3.94 13.40
CA PRO A 64 -21.40 4.45 12.20
C PRO A 64 -20.87 5.80 11.70
N GLU A 65 -20.20 6.57 12.56
CA GLU A 65 -19.67 7.90 12.22
C GLU A 65 -18.23 7.87 11.69
N LEU A 66 -17.60 6.69 11.63
CA LEU A 66 -16.23 6.57 11.11
C LEU A 66 -16.21 6.63 9.57
N PRO A 67 -15.25 7.36 8.97
CA PRO A 67 -15.09 7.41 7.52
C PRO A 67 -14.44 6.15 6.93
N PHE A 68 -14.12 5.17 7.77
CA PHE A 68 -13.57 3.88 7.40
C PHE A 68 -14.26 2.76 8.19
N HIS A 69 -14.34 1.58 7.59
CA HIS A 69 -15.00 0.42 8.17
C HIS A 69 -14.07 -0.78 8.34
N GLN A 70 -12.87 -0.74 7.75
CA GLN A 70 -11.94 -1.85 7.81
C GLN A 70 -10.51 -1.35 8.03
N ILE A 71 -9.71 -2.15 8.73
CA ILE A 71 -8.27 -1.97 8.88
C ILE A 71 -7.59 -3.29 8.48
N SER A 72 -6.62 -3.25 7.56
CA SER A 72 -5.80 -4.40 7.19
C SER A 72 -4.32 -4.14 7.43
N PHE A 73 -3.55 -5.21 7.53
CA PHE A 73 -2.13 -5.14 7.88
C PHE A 73 -1.27 -5.77 6.79
N LYS A 74 -0.19 -5.08 6.43
CA LYS A 74 0.84 -5.51 5.50
C LYS A 74 2.19 -5.49 6.21
N ASP A 75 2.84 -6.63 6.23
CA ASP A 75 4.20 -6.78 6.70
C ASP A 75 5.17 -6.40 5.59
N VAL A 76 5.89 -5.31 5.81
CA VAL A 76 6.90 -4.76 4.91
C VAL A 76 8.31 -4.92 5.44
N GLY A 77 8.51 -5.65 6.55
CA GLY A 77 9.83 -5.82 7.15
C GLY A 77 9.83 -6.20 8.63
N MET A 78 8.87 -7.00 9.10
CA MET A 78 8.92 -7.55 10.45
C MET A 78 9.89 -8.72 10.54
N SER A 79 10.67 -8.77 11.62
CA SER A 79 11.65 -9.83 11.88
C SER A 79 11.00 -11.00 12.63
N VAL A 80 9.97 -11.61 12.04
CA VAL A 80 9.18 -12.69 12.66
C VAL A 80 9.38 -14.00 11.89
N ALA A 81 9.67 -15.08 12.62
CA ALA A 81 9.83 -16.40 12.02
C ALA A 81 8.54 -16.83 11.29
N PRO A 82 8.61 -17.48 10.11
CA PRO A 82 7.42 -17.82 9.33
C PRO A 82 6.34 -18.58 10.13
N LYS A 83 6.75 -19.46 11.04
CA LYS A 83 5.84 -20.25 11.91
C LYS A 83 5.11 -19.42 12.98
N GLU A 84 5.66 -18.28 13.37
CA GLU A 84 5.12 -17.39 14.42
C GLU A 84 4.31 -16.24 13.85
N ARG A 85 4.39 -16.04 12.53
CA ARG A 85 3.84 -14.88 11.84
C ARG A 85 2.32 -14.76 11.96
N ALA A 86 1.59 -15.87 11.78
CA ALA A 86 0.14 -15.88 11.94
C ALA A 86 -0.28 -15.45 13.36
N PHE A 87 0.41 -15.97 14.38
CA PHE A 87 0.19 -15.58 15.76
C PHE A 87 0.51 -14.09 16.00
N MET A 88 1.61 -13.58 15.43
CA MET A 88 1.95 -12.17 15.54
C MET A 88 0.89 -11.26 14.90
N TYR A 89 0.43 -11.61 13.70
CA TYR A 89 -0.63 -10.86 13.00
C TYR A 89 -1.92 -10.82 13.79
N GLU A 90 -2.36 -11.96 14.32
CA GLU A 90 -3.54 -12.04 15.17
C GLU A 90 -3.38 -11.20 16.42
N THR A 91 -2.22 -11.29 17.08
CA THR A 91 -1.93 -10.52 18.30
C THR A 91 -2.00 -9.02 18.04
N ILE A 92 -1.41 -8.53 16.94
CA ILE A 92 -1.48 -7.12 16.57
C ILE A 92 -2.92 -6.68 16.30
N ALA A 93 -3.69 -7.45 15.53
CA ALA A 93 -5.08 -7.12 15.24
C ALA A 93 -5.95 -7.11 16.51
N GLN A 94 -5.80 -8.09 17.39
CA GLN A 94 -6.52 -8.18 18.67
C GLN A 94 -6.13 -7.05 19.62
N SER A 95 -4.83 -6.79 19.79
CA SER A 95 -4.34 -5.69 20.61
C SER A 95 -4.84 -4.35 20.09
N LEU A 96 -4.88 -4.14 18.77
CA LEU A 96 -5.45 -2.92 18.20
C LEU A 96 -6.96 -2.82 18.50
N ALA A 97 -7.74 -3.88 18.31
CA ALA A 97 -9.17 -3.86 18.59
C ALA A 97 -9.47 -3.52 20.06
N VAL A 98 -8.70 -4.10 21.00
CA VAL A 98 -8.77 -3.77 22.44
C VAL A 98 -8.41 -2.30 22.66
N ALA A 99 -7.27 -1.85 22.14
CA ALA A 99 -6.80 -0.48 22.29
C ALA A 99 -7.81 0.53 21.74
N LEU A 100 -8.49 0.24 20.62
CA LEU A 100 -9.55 1.06 20.02
C LEU A 100 -10.78 1.18 20.94
N ALA A 101 -11.18 0.08 21.58
CA ALA A 101 -12.36 -0.02 22.42
C ALA A 101 -12.19 0.57 23.83
N GLU A 102 -10.99 0.48 24.43
CA GLU A 102 -10.77 0.82 25.85
C GLU A 102 -10.58 2.32 26.14
N HIS A 103 -10.58 3.18 25.12
CA HIS A 103 -10.35 4.60 25.36
C HIS A 103 -11.57 5.27 26.03
N PRO A 104 -11.39 5.88 27.22
CA PRO A 104 -12.50 6.27 28.09
C PRO A 104 -13.39 7.37 27.51
N GLN A 105 -12.84 8.22 26.64
CA GLN A 105 -13.57 9.37 26.10
C GLN A 105 -14.07 9.15 24.67
N GLN A 106 -13.49 8.18 23.96
CA GLN A 106 -13.71 7.97 22.52
C GLN A 106 -13.49 6.49 22.16
N PRO A 107 -14.34 5.60 22.69
CA PRO A 107 -14.29 4.20 22.33
C PRO A 107 -14.72 4.03 20.86
N MET A 108 -13.96 3.26 20.09
CA MET A 108 -14.36 2.86 18.74
C MET A 108 -14.67 1.38 18.76
N SER A 109 -15.91 1.03 18.40
CA SER A 109 -16.35 -0.36 18.34
C SER A 109 -15.70 -1.08 17.16
N SER A 110 -15.08 -2.23 17.46
CA SER A 110 -14.38 -3.04 16.47
C SER A 110 -14.38 -4.52 16.84
N GLU A 111 -14.20 -5.39 15.85
CA GLU A 111 -13.97 -6.82 16.01
C GLU A 111 -12.87 -7.31 15.07
N VAL A 112 -12.20 -8.40 15.42
CA VAL A 112 -11.18 -9.03 14.56
C VAL A 112 -11.82 -10.17 13.79
N LEU A 113 -11.65 -10.15 12.47
CA LEU A 113 -12.12 -11.21 11.58
C LEU A 113 -10.94 -11.87 10.85
N PHE A 114 -11.04 -13.16 10.63
CA PHE A 114 -10.13 -13.88 9.73
C PHE A 114 -10.70 -13.86 8.31
N SER A 115 -9.88 -13.47 7.34
CA SER A 115 -10.18 -13.45 5.91
C SER A 115 -8.96 -13.93 5.11
N SER A 116 -9.11 -15.05 4.41
CA SER A 116 -8.07 -15.53 3.49
C SER A 116 -7.87 -14.60 2.29
N GLU A 117 -8.92 -13.88 1.89
CA GLU A 117 -8.85 -12.86 0.83
C GLU A 117 -7.96 -11.68 1.23
N ALA A 118 -8.00 -11.28 2.51
CA ALA A 118 -7.13 -10.23 3.03
C ALA A 118 -5.63 -10.61 2.99
N ALA A 119 -5.30 -11.90 3.02
CA ALA A 119 -3.92 -12.38 2.88
C ALA A 119 -3.47 -12.56 1.42
N ASP A 120 -4.39 -12.52 0.44
CA ASP A 120 -4.06 -12.66 -0.98
C ASP A 120 -3.48 -11.34 -1.52
N PRO A 121 -2.23 -11.32 -2.02
CA PRO A 121 -1.64 -10.13 -2.64
C PRO A 121 -2.49 -9.53 -3.77
N ASN A 122 -3.28 -10.34 -4.48
CA ASN A 122 -4.14 -9.85 -5.57
C ASN A 122 -5.29 -8.97 -5.06
N SER A 123 -5.67 -9.10 -3.79
CA SER A 123 -6.69 -8.26 -3.14
C SER A 123 -6.21 -6.85 -2.85
N HIS A 124 -4.90 -6.58 -3.01
CA HIS A 124 -4.25 -5.29 -2.67
C HIS A 124 -3.70 -4.56 -3.90
N LEU A 125 -4.13 -4.94 -5.11
CA LEU A 125 -3.72 -4.28 -6.36
C LEU A 125 -4.32 -2.88 -6.51
N ALA A 126 -5.40 -2.60 -5.78
CA ALA A 126 -6.03 -1.29 -5.70
C ALA A 126 -6.54 -1.06 -4.27
N CYS A 127 -6.52 0.18 -3.83
CA CYS A 127 -7.08 0.55 -2.53
C CYS A 127 -8.61 0.66 -2.63
N GLY A 128 -9.28 0.07 -1.64
CA GLY A 128 -10.71 0.18 -1.44
C GLY A 128 -11.09 1.52 -0.80
N SER A 129 -12.35 1.89 -0.96
CA SER A 129 -12.93 3.02 -0.22
C SER A 129 -13.14 2.66 1.25
N ALA A 130 -13.04 3.64 2.15
CA ALA A 130 -13.35 3.47 3.58
C ALA A 130 -12.52 2.37 4.27
N HIS A 131 -11.23 2.31 3.95
CA HIS A 131 -10.29 1.30 4.45
C HIS A 131 -8.99 1.98 4.90
N ILE A 132 -8.50 1.63 6.09
CA ILE A 132 -7.15 1.98 6.55
C ILE A 132 -6.19 0.82 6.32
N TYR A 133 -5.03 1.12 5.74
CA TYR A 133 -3.93 0.18 5.57
C TYR A 133 -2.84 0.47 6.60
N VAL A 134 -2.37 -0.58 7.25
CA VAL A 134 -1.27 -0.51 8.22
C VAL A 134 -0.09 -1.28 7.65
N ASP A 135 0.96 -0.55 7.27
CA ASP A 135 2.25 -1.19 7.01
C ASP A 135 2.97 -1.40 8.34
N LEU A 136 3.58 -2.57 8.52
CA LEU A 136 4.28 -2.97 9.74
C LEU A 136 5.72 -3.37 9.41
N TRP A 137 6.66 -2.89 10.22
CA TRP A 137 8.06 -3.33 10.19
C TRP A 137 8.63 -3.42 11.60
N GLN A 138 9.80 -4.05 11.72
CA GLN A 138 10.49 -4.20 12.99
C GLN A 138 11.98 -3.86 12.83
N PRO A 139 12.40 -2.60 13.09
CA PRO A 139 13.78 -2.18 12.89
C PRO A 139 14.76 -2.87 13.87
N SER A 140 14.29 -3.33 15.03
CA SER A 140 15.09 -4.11 15.99
C SER A 140 14.19 -4.97 16.89
N ALA A 141 14.76 -5.89 17.66
CA ALA A 141 13.98 -6.78 18.53
C ALA A 141 13.09 -6.04 19.55
N GLU A 142 13.46 -4.82 19.94
CA GLU A 142 12.78 -4.01 20.96
C GLU A 142 12.01 -2.82 20.37
N ARG A 143 11.86 -2.74 19.05
CA ARG A 143 11.22 -1.61 18.38
C ARG A 143 10.40 -2.08 17.20
N TYR A 144 9.19 -1.58 17.11
CA TYR A 144 8.29 -1.77 15.97
C TYR A 144 8.12 -0.45 15.24
N GLY A 145 7.71 -0.51 13.98
CA GLY A 145 7.27 0.67 13.26
C GLY A 145 6.03 0.37 12.43
N TYR A 146 5.27 1.43 12.20
CA TYR A 146 4.09 1.37 11.37
C TYR A 146 3.87 2.66 10.58
N SER A 147 3.16 2.52 9.46
CA SER A 147 2.57 3.65 8.77
C SER A 147 1.10 3.40 8.46
N LEU A 148 0.30 4.46 8.55
CA LEU A 148 -1.13 4.42 8.27
C LEU A 148 -1.42 5.14 6.97
N TRP A 149 -2.25 4.49 6.17
CA TRP A 149 -2.65 4.97 4.86
C TRP A 149 -4.16 4.89 4.70
N SER A 150 -4.75 5.89 4.07
CA SER A 150 -6.17 5.89 3.68
C SER A 150 -6.40 5.47 2.21
N GLY A 151 -5.30 5.21 1.50
CA GLY A 151 -5.28 4.94 0.07
C GLY A 151 -3.89 4.51 -0.39
N CYS A 152 -3.68 4.51 -1.71
CA CYS A 152 -2.50 3.96 -2.37
C CYS A 152 -1.52 5.05 -2.85
N GLY A 153 -1.93 6.31 -2.84
CA GLY A 153 -1.10 7.44 -3.21
C GLY A 153 -0.13 7.81 -2.08
N GLU A 154 1.00 8.43 -2.44
CA GLU A 154 1.98 8.91 -1.46
C GLU A 154 1.39 9.94 -0.48
N ASP A 155 0.42 10.72 -0.94
CA ASP A 155 -0.30 11.70 -0.12
C ASP A 155 -1.29 11.06 0.86
N ASP A 156 -1.64 9.78 0.67
CA ASP A 156 -2.60 9.08 1.53
C ASP A 156 -1.95 8.54 2.82
N GLN A 157 -0.61 8.58 2.93
CA GLN A 157 0.08 8.28 4.19
C GLN A 157 -0.13 9.44 5.17
N PHE A 158 -0.80 9.17 6.29
CA PHE A 158 -1.08 10.19 7.31
C PHE A 158 -0.36 9.95 8.63
N ARG A 159 0.36 8.85 8.75
CA ARG A 159 1.20 8.55 9.91
C ARG A 159 2.36 7.66 9.51
N TRP A 160 3.53 7.94 10.05
CA TRP A 160 4.69 7.06 10.07
C TRP A 160 5.35 7.21 11.44
N GLN A 161 5.59 6.11 12.14
CA GLN A 161 6.14 6.16 13.49
C GLN A 161 6.86 4.86 13.83
N GLU A 162 7.94 4.98 14.61
CA GLU A 162 8.54 3.87 15.34
C GLU A 162 8.22 3.98 16.83
N VAL A 163 7.95 2.85 17.46
CA VAL A 163 7.54 2.74 18.86
C VAL A 163 8.42 1.69 19.54
N ASP A 164 8.99 2.07 20.68
CA ASP A 164 9.76 1.15 21.52
C ASP A 164 8.82 0.18 22.26
N GLY A 165 9.29 -1.05 22.47
CA GLY A 165 8.63 -2.06 23.27
C GLY A 165 7.97 -3.18 22.47
N SER A 166 6.82 -3.63 22.96
CA SER A 166 6.09 -4.80 22.46
C SER A 166 4.91 -4.41 21.55
N VAL A 167 4.07 -5.39 21.21
CA VAL A 167 2.86 -5.18 20.41
C VAL A 167 1.85 -4.23 21.08
N GLU A 168 1.79 -4.19 22.41
CA GLU A 168 0.82 -3.36 23.13
C GLU A 168 1.09 -1.85 22.94
N PRO A 169 2.31 -1.32 23.17
CA PRO A 169 2.65 0.06 22.81
C PRO A 169 2.37 0.41 21.35
N LEU A 170 2.68 -0.51 20.42
CA LEU A 170 2.40 -0.34 18.99
C LEU A 170 0.89 -0.16 18.73
N ALA A 171 0.07 -1.06 19.28
CA ALA A 171 -1.38 -1.02 19.13
C ALA A 171 -1.98 0.26 19.72
N ASN A 172 -1.50 0.69 20.88
CA ASN A 172 -1.93 1.93 21.53
C ASN A 172 -1.59 3.16 20.69
N ASP A 173 -0.37 3.28 20.16
CA ASP A 173 0.02 4.43 19.33
C ASP A 173 -0.78 4.47 18.01
N ILE A 174 -1.03 3.32 17.38
CA ILE A 174 -1.90 3.23 16.20
C ILE A 174 -3.33 3.68 16.55
N ALA A 175 -3.91 3.17 17.63
CA ALA A 175 -5.26 3.53 18.06
C ALA A 175 -5.39 5.04 18.34
N GLU A 176 -4.40 5.63 19.01
CA GLU A 176 -4.36 7.07 19.22
C GLU A 176 -4.21 7.87 17.92
N ALA A 177 -3.35 7.44 17.00
CA ALA A 177 -3.19 8.10 15.71
C ALA A 177 -4.51 8.10 14.92
N LEU A 178 -5.24 6.98 14.92
CA LEU A 178 -6.56 6.87 14.30
C LEU A 178 -7.57 7.81 14.96
N ARG A 179 -7.61 7.91 16.29
CA ARG A 179 -8.47 8.88 16.99
C ARG A 179 -8.18 10.31 16.57
N ARG A 180 -6.91 10.69 16.53
CA ARG A 180 -6.49 12.04 16.10
C ARG A 180 -6.92 12.33 14.67
N ALA A 181 -6.76 11.36 13.76
CA ALA A 181 -7.22 11.46 12.38
C ALA A 181 -8.75 11.62 12.27
N VAL A 182 -9.52 10.84 13.05
CA VAL A 182 -10.98 10.96 13.13
C VAL A 182 -11.40 12.33 13.68
N GLN A 183 -10.80 12.79 14.78
CA GLN A 183 -11.12 14.08 15.42
C GLN A 183 -10.85 15.27 14.49
N SER A 184 -9.75 15.22 13.74
CA SER A 184 -9.37 16.27 12.79
C SER A 184 -10.02 16.09 11.42
N ASN A 185 -10.69 14.95 11.19
CA ASN A 185 -11.16 14.50 9.88
C ASN A 185 -10.07 14.60 8.80
N CYS A 186 -8.84 14.17 9.15
CA CYS A 186 -7.66 14.34 8.32
C CYS A 186 -6.88 13.03 8.23
N PHE A 187 -6.88 12.43 7.03
CA PHE A 187 -6.32 11.10 6.73
C PHE A 187 -5.31 11.16 5.57
N THR A 188 -4.56 12.26 5.47
CA THR A 188 -3.54 12.46 4.42
C THR A 188 -2.24 12.98 5.03
N ARG A 189 -1.19 13.06 4.23
CA ARG A 189 0.12 13.59 4.64
C ARG A 189 0.13 15.08 4.96
N HIS A 190 -0.83 15.82 4.41
CA HIS A 190 -0.91 17.28 4.53
C HIS A 190 -1.70 17.74 5.77
N CYS A 191 -1.90 16.80 6.68
CA CYS A 191 -2.27 17.01 8.07
C CYS A 191 -0.97 17.19 8.90
#